data_AF-A0A6V7RTC5-F1
#
_entry.id   AF-A0A6V7RTC5-F1
#
_cell.length_a   1.000
_cell.length_b   1.000
_cell.length_c   1.000
_cell.angle_alpha   90.00
_cell.angle_beta   90.00
_cell.angle_gamma   90.00
#
_symmetry.space_group_name_H-M   'P 1'
#
loop_
_entity.id
_entity.type
_entity.pdbx_description
1 polymer ?
#
loop_
_entity_poly.entity_id
_entity_poly.type
_entity_poly.pdbx_seq_one_letter_code
_entity_poly.pdbx_strand_id
1 'polypeptide(L)'
;MNKQELLNIIKNNESEFKGEKHNIKHLFLPNENSDYLIVVFSGFHGGEVAKKPPVYNYINTLKDVNINKLFIMDNVDNTPVYYYGTEGTDSYLKDTTHLVNHYAEKLSIKKSNIITTGSSKGGTGSLIVGLDIGVGHIISAANQLNVGTYLNSLPKVRELIFNMIFGRNDDSYVELLDQKFREKILVNSTESNLYFHAGTRDSHYIKHMKPMLAHFDSKKIYYELDLKNYVGHNSVIYFYPEYLKRKINEILNLPKIKKPDVSKDEKEIIIDVNVSKYRKATHYYQVELDLVNGNRLVSEFKKDLKHLFTVEAKEIRSVSIILKEYEIIRDARNFNFDEINSKLDILRLKNLIRNEWITNKGEKISNTNMVRTKKLPYTSLNDYIVTGSVSVSYYSGDIFIKSTRVTGRVSELPFYIEKVSEADSIVLSFNKKWLGKMKLTTL
;
A
#
# COMPACT_ATOMS: atom_id res chain seq x y z
N MET A 1 -10.96 28.16 4.43
CA MET A 1 -9.99 29.03 3.75
C MET A 1 -10.78 30.14 3.09
N ASN A 2 -10.39 31.39 3.27
CA ASN A 2 -11.04 32.50 2.57
C ASN A 2 -10.55 32.55 1.10
N LYS A 3 -11.21 33.36 0.27
CA LYS A 3 -10.90 33.44 -1.16
C LYS A 3 -9.47 33.92 -1.43
N GLN A 4 -8.98 34.88 -0.65
CA GLN A 4 -7.64 35.46 -0.85
C GLN A 4 -6.54 34.45 -0.54
N GLU A 5 -6.70 33.70 0.55
CA GLU A 5 -5.81 32.59 0.92
C GLU A 5 -5.72 31.55 -0.20
N LEU A 6 -6.87 31.15 -0.77
CA LEU A 6 -6.91 30.17 -1.87
C LEU A 6 -6.16 30.68 -3.11
N LEU A 7 -6.37 31.94 -3.49
CA LEU A 7 -5.67 32.55 -4.63
C LEU A 7 -4.17 32.62 -4.40
N ASN A 8 -3.73 32.93 -3.18
CA ASN A 8 -2.32 32.95 -2.83
C ASN A 8 -1.70 31.54 -2.90
N ILE A 9 -2.39 30.52 -2.41
CA ILE A 9 -1.93 29.11 -2.50
C ILE A 9 -1.74 28.72 -3.97
N ILE A 10 -2.73 28.99 -4.82
CA ILE A 10 -2.65 28.67 -6.25
C ILE A 10 -1.48 29.41 -6.88
N LYS A 11 -1.42 30.74 -6.72
CA LYS A 11 -0.37 31.57 -7.32
C LYS A 11 1.05 31.13 -6.95
N ASN A 12 1.24 30.70 -5.71
CA ASN A 12 2.58 30.37 -5.20
C ASN A 12 3.04 28.96 -5.53
N ASN A 13 2.14 28.07 -5.95
CA ASN A 13 2.44 26.63 -6.09
C ASN A 13 1.95 26.05 -7.44
N GLU A 14 1.29 26.84 -8.28
CA GLU A 14 0.95 26.45 -9.65
C GLU A 14 2.22 26.42 -10.51
N SER A 15 2.29 25.43 -11.38
CA SER A 15 3.37 25.22 -12.32
C SER A 15 2.83 24.54 -13.57
N GLU A 16 3.68 24.47 -14.60
CA GLU A 16 3.33 23.86 -15.87
C GLU A 16 4.34 22.76 -16.19
N PHE A 17 3.83 21.57 -16.49
CA PHE A 17 4.64 20.44 -16.91
C PHE A 17 4.62 20.35 -18.42
N LYS A 18 5.80 20.30 -19.04
CA LYS A 18 5.92 20.12 -20.49
C LYS A 18 5.81 18.63 -20.82
N GLY A 19 4.64 18.21 -21.27
CA GLY A 19 4.42 16.89 -21.85
C GLY A 19 5.02 16.78 -23.25
N GLU A 20 4.80 15.63 -23.88
CA GLU A 20 5.19 15.37 -25.26
C GLU A 20 4.40 16.25 -26.23
N LYS A 21 3.10 16.42 -25.99
CA LYS A 21 2.22 17.22 -26.86
C LYS A 21 1.58 18.41 -26.16
N HIS A 22 1.34 18.30 -24.86
CA HIS A 22 0.58 19.27 -24.08
C HIS A 22 1.36 19.81 -22.91
N ASN A 23 1.17 21.09 -22.64
CA ASN A 23 1.57 21.69 -21.37
C ASN A 23 0.45 21.46 -20.34
N ILE A 24 0.79 20.86 -19.19
CA ILE A 24 -0.16 20.49 -18.16
C ILE A 24 -0.03 21.43 -16.96
N LYS A 25 -1.02 22.31 -16.78
CA LYS A 25 -1.14 23.15 -15.58
C LYS A 25 -1.49 22.30 -14.37
N HIS A 26 -0.70 22.44 -13.32
CA HIS A 26 -0.87 21.69 -12.09
C HIS A 26 -0.46 22.52 -10.87
N LEU A 27 -1.03 22.17 -9.74
CA LEU A 27 -0.73 22.75 -8.43
C LEU A 27 -0.16 21.66 -7.54
N PHE A 28 1.05 21.83 -7.02
CA PHE A 28 1.67 20.86 -6.13
C PHE A 28 1.84 21.40 -4.71
N LEU A 29 1.29 20.69 -3.73
CA LEU A 29 1.43 21.01 -2.31
C LEU A 29 2.17 19.85 -1.60
N PRO A 30 3.47 20.00 -1.30
CA PRO A 30 4.28 18.92 -0.71
C PRO A 30 3.93 18.63 0.75
N ASN A 31 4.21 17.41 1.17
CA ASN A 31 4.28 17.00 2.57
C ASN A 31 5.38 15.95 2.74
N GLU A 32 6.53 16.37 3.26
CA GLU A 32 7.73 15.54 3.41
C GLU A 32 7.55 14.35 4.35
N ASN A 33 6.54 14.38 5.22
CA ASN A 33 6.26 13.30 6.18
C ASN A 33 5.29 12.24 5.62
N SER A 34 4.94 12.31 4.33
CA SER A 34 3.95 11.44 3.70
C SER A 34 4.57 10.57 2.61
N ASP A 35 4.45 9.25 2.74
CA ASP A 35 4.79 8.28 1.69
C ASP A 35 3.70 8.14 0.61
N TYR A 36 2.64 8.95 0.68
CA TYR A 36 1.52 8.94 -0.25
C TYR A 36 1.46 10.22 -1.09
N LEU A 37 0.96 10.07 -2.32
CA LEU A 37 0.62 11.14 -3.25
C LEU A 37 -0.86 11.03 -3.61
N ILE A 38 -1.63 12.09 -3.38
CA ILE A 38 -2.98 12.22 -3.93
C ILE A 38 -2.97 13.11 -5.18
N VAL A 39 -3.53 12.59 -6.26
CA VAL A 39 -3.69 13.26 -7.55
C VAL A 39 -5.16 13.60 -7.74
N VAL A 40 -5.46 14.88 -7.87
CA VAL A 40 -6.82 15.41 -7.94
C VAL A 40 -7.10 15.96 -9.32
N PHE A 41 -8.14 15.44 -9.97
CA PHE A 41 -8.53 15.84 -11.31
C PHE A 41 -9.70 16.84 -11.26
N SER A 42 -9.52 17.99 -11.90
CA SER A 42 -10.54 19.02 -12.09
C SER A 42 -11.82 18.51 -12.80
N GLY A 43 -12.96 19.04 -12.38
CA GLY A 43 -14.26 18.85 -12.99
C GLY A 43 -14.53 19.85 -14.12
N PHE A 44 -15.79 19.96 -14.52
CA PHE A 44 -16.29 20.95 -15.47
C PHE A 44 -17.22 21.90 -14.71
N HIS A 45 -17.01 23.21 -14.79
CA HIS A 45 -17.73 24.19 -13.98
C HIS A 45 -18.78 24.99 -14.76
N GLY A 46 -18.92 24.73 -16.06
CA GLY A 46 -19.88 25.37 -16.96
C GLY A 46 -19.45 26.75 -17.46
N GLY A 47 -18.55 27.44 -16.74
CA GLY A 47 -18.01 28.74 -17.13
C GLY A 47 -17.11 28.69 -18.37
N GLU A 48 -16.55 27.52 -18.67
CA GLU A 48 -15.66 27.25 -19.79
C GLU A 48 -16.37 27.48 -21.14
N VAL A 49 -17.67 27.21 -21.22
CA VAL A 49 -18.52 27.54 -22.39
C VAL A 49 -18.54 29.05 -22.66
N ALA A 50 -18.35 29.85 -21.63
CA ALA A 50 -18.22 31.31 -21.70
C ALA A 50 -16.75 31.78 -21.65
N LYS A 51 -15.79 30.92 -22.01
CA LYS A 51 -14.34 31.18 -22.03
C LYS A 51 -13.75 31.58 -20.67
N LYS A 52 -14.41 31.25 -19.55
CA LYS A 52 -13.80 31.39 -18.23
C LYS A 52 -12.76 30.27 -18.04
N PRO A 53 -11.63 30.55 -17.37
CA PRO A 53 -10.63 29.54 -17.13
C PRO A 53 -11.17 28.41 -16.24
N PRO A 54 -10.73 27.16 -16.47
CA PRO A 54 -11.03 26.05 -15.56
C PRO A 54 -10.43 26.31 -14.17
N VAL A 55 -10.92 25.58 -13.16
CA VAL A 55 -10.44 25.73 -11.77
C VAL A 55 -10.10 24.39 -11.13
N TYR A 56 -9.17 24.40 -10.19
CA TYR A 56 -8.84 23.25 -9.37
C TYR A 56 -9.98 22.88 -8.42
N ASN A 57 -10.26 21.58 -8.27
CA ASN A 57 -11.25 21.07 -7.33
C ASN A 57 -10.59 20.62 -6.01
N TYR A 58 -11.39 20.59 -4.94
CA TYR A 58 -11.05 19.95 -3.66
C TYR A 58 -9.87 20.51 -2.86
N ILE A 59 -9.26 21.63 -3.25
CA ILE A 59 -8.18 22.27 -2.46
C ILE A 59 -8.62 22.51 -1.00
N ASN A 60 -9.77 23.17 -0.79
CA ASN A 60 -10.28 23.42 0.55
C ASN A 60 -10.77 22.14 1.26
N THR A 61 -11.25 21.13 0.50
CA THR A 61 -11.64 19.83 1.05
C THR A 61 -10.44 19.10 1.65
N LEU A 62 -9.29 19.18 1.00
CA LEU A 62 -8.08 18.44 1.37
C LEU A 62 -7.11 19.24 2.22
N LYS A 63 -7.43 20.49 2.59
CA LYS A 63 -6.51 21.42 3.26
C LYS A 63 -5.88 20.84 4.54
N ASP A 64 -6.64 20.06 5.31
CA ASP A 64 -6.23 19.50 6.61
C ASP A 64 -5.68 18.06 6.50
N VAL A 65 -5.57 17.53 5.27
CA VAL A 65 -5.05 16.18 5.04
C VAL A 65 -3.54 16.23 4.87
N ASN A 66 -2.79 15.58 5.77
CA ASN A 66 -1.33 15.57 5.75
C ASN A 66 -0.76 14.56 4.74
N ILE A 67 -0.80 14.93 3.46
CA ILE A 67 -0.39 14.12 2.29
C ILE A 67 0.21 15.03 1.21
N ASN A 68 1.10 14.51 0.35
CA ASN A 68 1.52 15.20 -0.88
C ASN A 68 0.31 15.32 -1.82
N LYS A 69 0.03 16.51 -2.35
CA LYS A 69 -1.14 16.76 -3.20
C LYS A 69 -0.72 17.32 -4.54
N LEU A 70 -1.13 16.67 -5.61
CA LEU A 70 -0.99 17.15 -6.98
C LEU A 70 -2.38 17.38 -7.55
N PHE A 71 -2.74 18.63 -7.84
CA PHE A 71 -3.99 18.96 -8.51
C PHE A 71 -3.70 19.20 -9.99
N ILE A 72 -4.44 18.55 -10.87
CA ILE A 72 -4.26 18.62 -12.32
C ILE A 72 -5.49 19.27 -12.95
N MET A 73 -5.24 20.33 -13.70
CA MET A 73 -6.27 21.08 -14.41
C MET A 73 -6.34 20.64 -15.87
N ASP A 74 -7.48 20.12 -16.30
CA ASP A 74 -7.73 19.76 -17.70
C ASP A 74 -7.98 21.01 -18.52
N ASN A 75 -6.93 21.41 -19.25
CA ASN A 75 -6.87 22.67 -19.96
C ASN A 75 -5.90 22.59 -21.14
N VAL A 76 -6.46 22.63 -22.36
CA VAL A 76 -5.74 22.85 -23.62
C VAL A 76 -6.33 24.14 -24.21
N ASP A 77 -5.54 25.21 -24.25
CA ASP A 77 -5.97 26.52 -24.77
C ASP A 77 -7.30 27.04 -24.17
N ASN A 78 -7.43 26.98 -22.85
CA ASN A 78 -8.63 27.32 -22.07
C ASN A 78 -9.84 26.40 -22.33
N THR A 79 -9.61 25.25 -22.96
CA THR A 79 -10.65 24.27 -23.30
C THR A 79 -10.33 22.91 -22.69
N PRO A 80 -11.27 22.28 -21.99
CA PRO A 80 -11.07 20.93 -21.48
C PRO A 80 -11.13 19.89 -22.62
N VAL A 81 -10.30 18.87 -22.53
CA VAL A 81 -10.27 17.71 -23.44
C VAL A 81 -10.70 16.42 -22.77
N TYR A 82 -11.39 16.53 -21.62
CA TYR A 82 -11.90 15.39 -20.85
C TYR A 82 -10.80 14.43 -20.39
N TYR A 83 -9.58 14.94 -20.23
CA TYR A 83 -8.36 14.16 -20.01
C TYR A 83 -8.03 13.14 -21.11
N TYR A 84 -8.66 13.23 -22.29
CA TYR A 84 -8.39 12.34 -23.42
C TYR A 84 -7.23 12.87 -24.25
N GLY A 85 -7.43 13.92 -25.04
CA GLY A 85 -6.40 14.50 -25.89
C GLY A 85 -6.94 15.26 -27.08
N THR A 86 -6.05 15.64 -28.00
CA THR A 86 -6.36 16.38 -29.22
C THR A 86 -6.07 15.54 -30.46
N GLU A 87 -6.55 16.00 -31.62
CA GLU A 87 -6.38 15.35 -32.92
C GLU A 87 -6.88 13.88 -32.95
N GLY A 88 -7.93 13.59 -32.17
CA GLY A 88 -8.54 12.28 -32.04
C GLY A 88 -7.70 11.27 -31.23
N THR A 89 -6.58 11.70 -30.65
CA THR A 89 -5.63 10.85 -29.93
C THR A 89 -5.77 10.99 -28.40
N ASP A 90 -5.27 10.01 -27.66
CA ASP A 90 -5.18 10.03 -26.20
C ASP A 90 -3.94 10.78 -25.67
N SER A 91 -3.52 11.83 -26.38
CA SER A 91 -2.28 12.56 -26.11
C SER A 91 -2.26 13.25 -24.74
N TYR A 92 -3.37 13.84 -24.31
CA TYR A 92 -3.42 14.52 -23.01
C TYR A 92 -3.46 13.52 -21.84
N LEU A 93 -4.08 12.36 -22.05
CA LEU A 93 -3.99 11.23 -21.10
C LEU A 93 -2.54 10.82 -20.89
N LYS A 94 -1.78 10.59 -21.97
CA LYS A 94 -0.36 10.21 -21.91
C LYS A 94 0.47 11.25 -21.16
N ASP A 95 0.32 12.52 -21.50
CA ASP A 95 1.04 13.61 -20.83
C ASP A 95 0.66 13.77 -19.35
N THR A 96 -0.62 13.56 -19.03
CA THR A 96 -1.10 13.55 -17.64
C THR A 96 -0.54 12.36 -16.87
N THR A 97 -0.49 11.18 -17.47
CA THR A 97 0.15 9.98 -16.90
C THR A 97 1.65 10.24 -16.64
N HIS A 98 2.37 10.85 -17.59
CA HIS A 98 3.77 11.23 -17.44
C HIS A 98 3.98 12.21 -16.29
N LEU A 99 3.12 13.21 -16.16
CA LEU A 99 3.14 14.15 -15.03
C LEU A 99 3.00 13.43 -13.68
N VAL A 100 2.05 12.50 -13.56
CA VAL A 100 1.84 11.75 -12.31
C VAL A 100 3.05 10.88 -11.98
N ASN A 101 3.60 10.16 -12.96
CA ASN A 101 4.79 9.33 -12.77
C ASN A 101 6.02 10.18 -12.42
N HIS A 102 6.19 11.35 -13.05
CA HIS A 102 7.27 12.30 -12.72
C HIS A 102 7.24 12.70 -11.25
N TYR A 103 6.08 13.05 -10.70
CA TYR A 103 5.96 13.38 -9.27
C TYR A 103 6.15 12.17 -8.37
N ALA A 104 5.65 10.99 -8.77
CA ALA A 104 5.87 9.76 -8.02
C ALA A 104 7.36 9.43 -7.91
N GLU A 105 8.11 9.51 -9.01
CA GLU A 105 9.56 9.29 -9.05
C GLU A 105 10.32 10.36 -8.25
N LYS A 106 10.01 11.64 -8.47
CA LYS A 106 10.61 12.77 -7.75
C LYS A 106 10.49 12.63 -6.24
N LEU A 107 9.37 12.09 -5.77
CA LEU A 107 9.08 11.90 -4.34
C LEU A 107 9.45 10.50 -3.84
N SER A 108 9.97 9.61 -4.70
CA SER A 108 10.22 8.19 -4.39
C SER A 108 8.98 7.45 -3.84
N ILE A 109 7.81 7.81 -4.33
CA ILE A 109 6.51 7.23 -3.94
C ILE A 109 6.18 6.03 -4.83
N LYS A 110 5.92 4.89 -4.20
CA LYS A 110 5.49 3.67 -4.90
C LYS A 110 4.08 3.84 -5.47
N LYS A 111 3.80 3.21 -6.62
CA LYS A 111 2.47 3.19 -7.25
C LYS A 111 1.35 2.79 -6.27
N SER A 112 1.62 1.82 -5.39
CA SER A 112 0.70 1.36 -4.34
C SER A 112 0.25 2.45 -3.36
N ASN A 113 1.01 3.55 -3.27
CA ASN A 113 0.72 4.69 -2.39
C ASN A 113 0.21 5.93 -3.16
N ILE A 114 -0.13 5.77 -4.44
CA ILE A 114 -0.76 6.82 -5.24
C ILE A 114 -2.28 6.68 -5.14
N ILE A 115 -2.95 7.79 -4.82
CA ILE A 115 -4.40 7.91 -4.77
C ILE A 115 -4.83 8.84 -5.89
N THR A 116 -5.60 8.39 -6.87
CA THR A 116 -6.25 9.28 -7.83
C THR A 116 -7.66 9.61 -7.37
N THR A 117 -8.10 10.86 -7.59
CA THR A 117 -9.45 11.25 -7.22
C THR A 117 -10.08 12.34 -8.09
N GLY A 118 -11.40 12.27 -8.26
CA GLY A 118 -12.20 13.35 -8.83
C GLY A 118 -13.69 13.01 -8.88
N SER A 119 -14.50 13.93 -9.41
CA SER A 119 -15.93 13.71 -9.64
C SER A 119 -16.35 14.12 -11.05
N SER A 120 -17.39 13.49 -11.60
CA SER A 120 -17.88 13.76 -12.96
C SER A 120 -16.73 13.64 -13.97
N LYS A 121 -16.46 14.67 -14.78
CA LYS A 121 -15.27 14.73 -15.66
C LYS A 121 -13.97 14.34 -14.93
N GLY A 122 -13.73 14.92 -13.74
CA GLY A 122 -12.54 14.61 -12.95
C GLY A 122 -12.57 13.19 -12.39
N GLY A 123 -13.74 12.62 -12.14
CA GLY A 123 -13.90 11.22 -11.73
C GLY A 123 -13.53 10.27 -12.85
N THR A 124 -13.92 10.62 -14.08
CA THR A 124 -13.51 9.91 -15.29
C THR A 124 -12.01 10.02 -15.52
N GLY A 125 -11.44 11.23 -15.42
CA GLY A 125 -9.99 11.47 -15.49
C GLY A 125 -9.19 10.66 -14.46
N SER A 126 -9.65 10.67 -13.20
CA SER A 126 -9.08 9.84 -12.14
C SER A 126 -9.09 8.36 -12.47
N LEU A 127 -10.18 7.87 -13.07
CA LEU A 127 -10.33 6.45 -13.39
C LEU A 127 -9.41 6.05 -14.54
N ILE A 128 -9.41 6.79 -15.66
CA ILE A 128 -8.59 6.42 -16.82
C ILE A 128 -7.10 6.55 -16.54
N VAL A 129 -6.66 7.60 -15.83
CA VAL A 129 -5.23 7.78 -15.48
C VAL A 129 -4.81 6.77 -14.42
N GLY A 130 -5.66 6.53 -13.42
CA GLY A 130 -5.38 5.56 -12.37
C GLY A 130 -5.22 4.14 -12.89
N LEU A 131 -6.12 3.72 -13.81
CA LEU A 131 -6.06 2.41 -14.45
C LEU A 131 -4.87 2.28 -15.40
N ASP A 132 -4.58 3.32 -16.19
CA ASP A 132 -3.43 3.35 -17.12
C ASP A 132 -2.09 3.18 -16.40
N ILE A 133 -1.92 3.84 -15.24
CA ILE A 133 -0.70 3.74 -14.43
C ILE A 133 -0.65 2.44 -13.62
N GLY A 134 -1.80 1.92 -13.19
CA GLY A 134 -1.90 0.90 -12.15
C GLY A 134 -1.60 1.46 -10.76
N VAL A 135 -2.25 2.56 -10.38
CA VAL A 135 -2.08 3.17 -9.04
C VAL A 135 -2.71 2.29 -7.95
N GLY A 136 -2.28 2.46 -6.70
CA GLY A 136 -2.80 1.68 -5.57
C GLY A 136 -4.28 1.93 -5.28
N HIS A 137 -4.75 3.17 -5.46
CA HIS A 137 -6.10 3.57 -5.08
C HIS A 137 -6.74 4.54 -6.08
N ILE A 138 -7.99 4.28 -6.47
CA ILE A 138 -8.79 5.14 -7.34
C ILE A 138 -10.10 5.48 -6.61
N ILE A 139 -10.31 6.77 -6.30
CA ILE A 139 -11.53 7.27 -5.65
C ILE A 139 -12.30 8.13 -6.65
N SER A 140 -13.40 7.61 -7.19
CA SER A 140 -14.14 8.29 -8.26
C SER A 140 -15.62 8.48 -7.93
N ALA A 141 -16.16 9.66 -8.23
CA ALA A 141 -17.58 9.95 -8.02
C ALA A 141 -18.31 10.31 -9.30
N ALA A 142 -19.49 9.73 -9.51
CA ALA A 142 -20.39 10.05 -10.63
C ALA A 142 -19.67 10.12 -12.00
N ASN A 143 -18.72 9.22 -12.23
CA ASN A 143 -17.92 9.16 -13.44
C ASN A 143 -18.74 8.69 -14.65
N GLN A 144 -18.29 9.09 -15.83
CA GLN A 144 -18.87 8.71 -17.10
C GLN A 144 -18.12 7.51 -17.69
N LEU A 145 -18.88 6.59 -18.29
CA LEU A 145 -18.38 5.50 -19.12
C LEU A 145 -18.49 5.88 -20.61
N ASN A 146 -19.64 6.47 -20.96
CA ASN A 146 -19.99 6.90 -22.31
C ASN A 146 -19.92 8.44 -22.38
N VAL A 147 -18.71 8.97 -22.55
CA VAL A 147 -18.43 10.42 -22.57
C VAL A 147 -19.00 11.12 -23.80
N GLY A 148 -18.88 10.53 -25.00
CA GLY A 148 -19.48 11.05 -26.22
C GLY A 148 -21.00 11.14 -26.10
N THR A 149 -21.67 10.09 -25.64
CA THR A 149 -23.12 10.11 -25.38
C THR A 149 -23.50 11.19 -24.35
N TYR A 150 -22.73 11.32 -23.27
CA TYR A 150 -22.96 12.37 -22.27
C TYR A 150 -22.86 13.76 -22.89
N LEU A 151 -21.78 14.03 -23.62
CA LEU A 151 -21.56 15.33 -24.28
C LEU A 151 -22.64 15.61 -25.30
N ASN A 152 -23.14 14.60 -26.03
CA ASN A 152 -24.23 14.77 -26.97
C ASN A 152 -25.53 15.30 -26.34
N SER A 153 -25.75 15.06 -25.04
CA SER A 153 -26.87 15.66 -24.31
C SER A 153 -26.68 17.14 -23.94
N LEU A 154 -25.49 17.71 -24.21
CA LEU A 154 -25.09 19.07 -23.88
C LEU A 154 -24.49 19.78 -25.12
N PRO A 155 -25.30 20.21 -26.10
CA PRO A 155 -24.82 20.63 -27.43
C PRO A 155 -23.71 21.68 -27.43
N LYS A 156 -23.82 22.73 -26.59
CA LYS A 156 -22.79 23.78 -26.48
C LYS A 156 -21.46 23.26 -25.90
N VAL A 157 -21.53 22.33 -24.96
CA VAL A 157 -20.35 21.71 -24.36
C VAL A 157 -19.73 20.71 -25.34
N ARG A 158 -20.57 19.94 -26.04
CA ARG A 158 -20.14 19.04 -27.11
C ARG A 158 -19.36 19.77 -28.17
N GLU A 159 -19.90 20.85 -28.71
CA GLU A 159 -19.24 21.62 -29.78
C GLU A 159 -17.83 22.06 -29.37
N LEU A 160 -17.71 22.66 -28.18
CA LEU A 160 -16.43 23.11 -27.62
C LEU A 160 -15.43 21.94 -27.51
N ILE A 161 -15.85 20.84 -26.89
CA ILE A 161 -14.94 19.72 -26.57
C ILE A 161 -14.64 18.88 -27.80
N PHE A 162 -15.60 18.64 -28.70
CA PHE A 162 -15.37 17.88 -29.94
C PHE A 162 -14.49 18.64 -30.90
N ASN A 163 -14.62 19.96 -31.02
CA ASN A 163 -13.71 20.75 -31.82
C ASN A 163 -12.27 20.67 -31.28
N MET A 164 -12.08 20.66 -29.96
CA MET A 164 -10.74 20.51 -29.38
C MET A 164 -10.19 19.07 -29.53
N ILE A 165 -11.03 18.05 -29.29
CA ILE A 165 -10.60 16.65 -29.36
C ILE A 165 -10.39 16.22 -30.81
N PHE A 166 -11.33 16.48 -31.72
CA PHE A 166 -11.35 15.91 -33.08
C PHE A 166 -11.10 16.95 -34.20
N GLY A 167 -11.01 18.24 -33.87
CA GLY A 167 -10.93 19.32 -34.87
C GLY A 167 -12.26 19.68 -35.52
N ARG A 168 -13.35 18.98 -35.20
CA ARG A 168 -14.71 19.21 -35.73
C ARG A 168 -15.79 18.57 -34.86
N ASN A 169 -17.02 19.07 -34.95
CA ASN A 169 -18.19 18.56 -34.23
C ASN A 169 -19.10 17.74 -35.14
N ASP A 170 -18.89 16.41 -35.20
CA ASP A 170 -19.66 15.46 -36.02
C ASP A 170 -20.34 14.40 -35.14
N ASP A 171 -21.52 13.90 -35.55
CA ASP A 171 -22.28 12.87 -34.81
C ASP A 171 -21.56 11.52 -34.78
N SER A 172 -20.77 11.19 -35.81
CA SER A 172 -19.94 9.98 -35.87
C SER A 172 -18.92 9.88 -34.73
N TYR A 173 -18.54 11.02 -34.13
CA TYR A 173 -17.60 11.04 -33.00
C TYR A 173 -18.22 10.70 -31.66
N VAL A 174 -19.56 10.68 -31.55
CA VAL A 174 -20.25 10.34 -30.29
C VAL A 174 -19.90 8.92 -29.87
N GLU A 175 -20.15 7.94 -30.75
CA GLU A 175 -19.87 6.54 -30.47
C GLU A 175 -18.36 6.24 -30.48
N LEU A 176 -17.59 6.92 -31.34
CA LEU A 176 -16.14 6.78 -31.34
C LEU A 176 -15.54 7.15 -29.99
N LEU A 177 -15.93 8.29 -29.42
CA LEU A 177 -15.42 8.73 -28.12
C LEU A 177 -15.87 7.78 -27.01
N ASP A 178 -17.12 7.31 -27.04
CA ASP A 178 -17.61 6.29 -26.09
C ASP A 178 -16.77 5.01 -26.15
N GLN A 179 -16.48 4.51 -27.35
CA GLN A 179 -15.62 3.34 -27.53
C GLN A 179 -14.23 3.59 -26.91
N LYS A 180 -13.62 4.75 -27.16
CA LYS A 180 -12.29 5.09 -26.61
C LYS A 180 -12.25 5.13 -25.09
N PHE A 181 -13.30 5.63 -24.44
CA PHE A 181 -13.39 5.60 -22.98
C PHE A 181 -13.70 4.19 -22.45
N ARG A 182 -14.57 3.42 -23.11
CA ARG A 182 -14.85 2.03 -22.73
C ARG A 182 -13.60 1.15 -22.82
N GLU A 183 -12.78 1.30 -23.87
CA GLU A 183 -11.49 0.60 -24.02
C GLU A 183 -10.57 0.82 -22.82
N LYS A 184 -10.59 2.02 -22.23
CA LYS A 184 -9.73 2.40 -21.10
C LYS A 184 -10.32 2.05 -19.73
N ILE A 185 -11.64 2.01 -19.61
CA ILE A 185 -12.34 1.80 -18.34
C ILE A 185 -12.73 0.33 -18.12
N LEU A 186 -13.20 -0.37 -19.15
CA LEU A 186 -13.72 -1.74 -19.07
C LEU A 186 -12.59 -2.78 -19.12
N VAL A 187 -11.65 -2.66 -18.18
CA VAL A 187 -10.51 -3.57 -18.03
C VAL A 187 -10.95 -4.97 -17.60
N ASN A 188 -10.13 -5.99 -17.88
CA ASN A 188 -10.40 -7.38 -17.46
C ASN A 188 -9.84 -7.71 -16.07
N SER A 189 -8.89 -6.91 -15.59
CA SER A 189 -8.27 -7.02 -14.26
C SER A 189 -7.65 -5.68 -13.89
N THR A 190 -7.45 -5.43 -12.60
CA THR A 190 -6.68 -4.28 -12.11
C THR A 190 -6.05 -4.61 -10.76
N GLU A 191 -4.89 -4.03 -10.49
CA GLU A 191 -4.24 -4.05 -9.16
C GLU A 191 -4.72 -2.88 -8.28
N SER A 192 -5.43 -1.92 -8.86
CA SER A 192 -5.96 -0.75 -8.15
C SER A 192 -7.12 -1.13 -7.24
N ASN A 193 -7.10 -0.62 -6.01
CA ASN A 193 -8.29 -0.61 -5.17
C ASN A 193 -9.27 0.46 -5.67
N LEU A 194 -10.50 0.04 -5.99
CA LEU A 194 -11.52 0.90 -6.57
C LEU A 194 -12.54 1.35 -5.51
N TYR A 195 -12.77 2.66 -5.42
CA TYR A 195 -13.71 3.27 -4.50
C TYR A 195 -14.63 4.23 -5.24
N PHE A 196 -15.92 3.94 -5.24
CA PHE A 196 -16.92 4.69 -5.98
C PHE A 196 -17.91 5.40 -5.06
N HIS A 197 -18.32 6.60 -5.45
CA HIS A 197 -19.42 7.31 -4.82
C HIS A 197 -20.46 7.75 -5.84
N ALA A 198 -21.75 7.56 -5.51
CA ALA A 198 -22.82 7.93 -6.42
C ALA A 198 -24.16 8.18 -5.70
N GLY A 199 -25.06 8.87 -6.39
CA GLY A 199 -26.45 9.02 -5.99
C GLY A 199 -27.34 7.99 -6.66
N THR A 200 -28.21 7.34 -5.89
CA THR A 200 -29.20 6.37 -6.43
C THR A 200 -30.07 6.94 -7.56
N ARG A 201 -30.31 8.27 -7.55
CA ARG A 201 -31.11 8.99 -8.55
C ARG A 201 -30.28 9.99 -9.35
N ASP A 202 -28.97 9.77 -9.44
CA ASP A 202 -28.10 10.48 -10.38
C ASP A 202 -28.13 9.76 -11.74
N SER A 203 -28.37 10.49 -12.83
CA SER A 203 -28.31 9.92 -14.18
C SER A 203 -26.93 9.37 -14.52
N HIS A 204 -25.86 9.91 -13.93
CA HIS A 204 -24.51 9.39 -14.10
C HIS A 204 -24.38 7.99 -13.52
N TYR A 205 -24.90 7.78 -12.31
CA TYR A 205 -24.94 6.45 -11.71
C TYR A 205 -25.68 5.45 -12.60
N ILE A 206 -26.89 5.82 -13.04
CA ILE A 206 -27.78 4.94 -13.79
C ILE A 206 -27.22 4.60 -15.17
N LYS A 207 -26.74 5.60 -15.92
CA LYS A 207 -26.36 5.44 -17.33
C LYS A 207 -24.90 5.06 -17.55
N HIS A 208 -24.03 5.34 -16.58
CA HIS A 208 -22.59 5.18 -16.77
C HIS A 208 -21.96 4.24 -15.75
N MET A 209 -22.19 4.48 -14.47
CA MET A 209 -21.56 3.66 -13.43
C MET A 209 -22.18 2.26 -13.39
N LYS A 210 -23.50 2.11 -13.43
CA LYS A 210 -24.14 0.78 -13.41
C LYS A 210 -23.62 -0.17 -14.49
N PRO A 211 -23.54 0.21 -15.79
CA PRO A 211 -22.93 -0.65 -16.81
C PRO A 211 -21.46 -0.97 -16.54
N MET A 212 -20.66 0.00 -16.09
CA MET A 212 -19.26 -0.20 -15.73
C MET A 212 -19.11 -1.18 -14.55
N LEU A 213 -19.90 -1.01 -13.50
CA LEU A 213 -19.89 -1.87 -12.32
C LEU A 213 -20.35 -3.29 -12.66
N ALA A 214 -21.36 -3.45 -13.52
CA ALA A 214 -21.78 -4.75 -14.02
C ALA A 214 -20.66 -5.47 -14.80
N HIS A 215 -19.87 -4.73 -15.57
CA HIS A 215 -18.66 -5.28 -16.20
C HIS A 215 -17.62 -5.71 -15.15
N PHE A 216 -17.33 -4.89 -14.15
CA PHE A 216 -16.43 -5.25 -13.06
C PHE A 216 -16.90 -6.49 -12.30
N ASP A 217 -18.18 -6.60 -11.99
CA ASP A 217 -18.77 -7.79 -11.36
C ASP A 217 -18.55 -9.03 -12.26
N SER A 218 -18.80 -8.92 -13.58
CA SER A 218 -18.59 -10.02 -14.54
C SER A 218 -17.13 -10.48 -14.64
N LYS A 219 -16.19 -9.58 -14.34
CA LYS A 219 -14.74 -9.84 -14.36
C LYS A 219 -14.17 -10.16 -12.97
N LYS A 220 -15.02 -10.22 -11.94
CA LYS A 220 -14.61 -10.39 -10.53
C LYS A 220 -13.61 -9.31 -10.08
N ILE A 221 -13.77 -8.10 -10.60
CA ILE A 221 -13.04 -6.91 -10.16
C ILE A 221 -13.82 -6.32 -8.98
N TYR A 222 -13.22 -6.36 -7.80
CA TYR A 222 -13.87 -5.87 -6.58
C TYR A 222 -13.73 -4.36 -6.44
N TYR A 223 -14.77 -3.73 -5.92
CA TYR A 223 -14.82 -2.30 -5.63
C TYR A 223 -15.66 -2.04 -4.39
N GLU A 224 -15.45 -0.87 -3.78
CA GLU A 224 -16.31 -0.35 -2.73
C GLU A 224 -17.24 0.72 -3.32
N LEU A 225 -18.55 0.64 -3.03
CA LEU A 225 -19.54 1.59 -3.53
C LEU A 225 -20.26 2.28 -2.36
N ASP A 226 -20.03 3.58 -2.18
CA ASP A 226 -20.83 4.44 -1.33
C ASP A 226 -21.99 5.03 -2.14
N LEU A 227 -23.15 4.39 -2.02
CA LEU A 227 -24.37 4.78 -2.72
C LEU A 227 -25.29 5.56 -1.76
N LYS A 228 -25.54 6.84 -2.06
CA LYS A 228 -26.40 7.72 -1.25
C LYS A 228 -27.74 8.00 -1.92
N ASN A 229 -28.75 8.34 -1.12
CA ASN A 229 -30.06 8.75 -1.61
C ASN A 229 -30.09 10.28 -1.83
N TYR A 230 -29.55 10.74 -2.96
CA TYR A 230 -29.74 12.11 -3.45
C TYR A 230 -30.19 12.13 -4.90
N VAL A 231 -30.77 13.26 -5.31
CA VAL A 231 -31.40 13.45 -6.62
C VAL A 231 -30.56 14.37 -7.49
N GLY A 232 -30.25 13.92 -8.69
CA GLY A 232 -29.57 14.72 -9.69
C GLY A 232 -28.07 14.88 -9.47
N HIS A 233 -27.37 15.15 -10.57
CA HIS A 233 -25.91 15.20 -10.61
C HIS A 233 -25.33 16.36 -9.76
N ASN A 234 -26.05 17.47 -9.67
CA ASN A 234 -25.59 18.64 -8.91
C ASN A 234 -25.42 18.36 -7.42
N SER A 235 -26.08 17.33 -6.87
CA SER A 235 -25.95 16.99 -5.46
C SER A 235 -24.61 16.37 -5.09
N VAL A 236 -23.85 15.82 -6.05
CA VAL A 236 -22.54 15.18 -5.81
C VAL A 236 -21.60 16.09 -5.00
N ILE A 237 -21.64 17.41 -5.25
CA ILE A 237 -20.77 18.40 -4.58
C ILE A 237 -20.98 18.49 -3.06
N TYR A 238 -22.15 18.08 -2.56
CA TYR A 238 -22.48 18.14 -1.13
C TYR A 238 -22.08 16.85 -0.40
N PHE A 239 -22.10 15.71 -1.08
CA PHE A 239 -21.85 14.39 -0.47
C PHE A 239 -20.41 13.91 -0.68
N TYR A 240 -19.85 14.13 -1.86
CA TYR A 240 -18.53 13.59 -2.19
C TYR A 240 -17.37 14.14 -1.33
N PRO A 241 -17.32 15.43 -0.92
CA PRO A 241 -16.22 15.92 -0.10
C PRO A 241 -16.06 15.24 1.26
N GLU A 242 -17.17 14.82 1.88
CA GLU A 242 -17.14 14.05 3.13
C GLU A 242 -16.61 12.64 2.87
N TYR A 243 -17.20 11.95 1.89
CA TYR A 243 -16.78 10.62 1.49
C TYR A 243 -15.28 10.56 1.13
N LEU A 244 -14.81 11.54 0.34
CA LEU A 244 -13.42 11.64 -0.08
C LEU A 244 -12.47 11.72 1.13
N LYS A 245 -12.75 12.62 2.08
CA LYS A 245 -11.93 12.76 3.30
C LYS A 245 -11.93 11.49 4.13
N ARG A 246 -13.11 10.89 4.34
CA ARG A 246 -13.25 9.64 5.08
C ARG A 246 -12.42 8.53 4.42
N LYS A 247 -12.55 8.35 3.11
CA LYS A 247 -11.87 7.28 2.37
C LYS A 247 -10.37 7.46 2.33
N ILE A 248 -9.87 8.69 2.15
CA ILE A 248 -8.43 8.98 2.25
C ILE A 248 -7.91 8.63 3.65
N ASN A 249 -8.61 9.03 4.71
CA ASN A 249 -8.21 8.69 6.07
C ASN A 249 -8.20 7.18 6.32
N GLU A 250 -9.14 6.43 5.76
CA GLU A 250 -9.13 4.97 5.82
C GLU A 250 -7.90 4.38 5.12
N ILE A 251 -7.62 4.82 3.88
CA ILE A 251 -6.46 4.38 3.09
C ILE A 251 -5.14 4.65 3.84
N LEU A 252 -4.96 5.87 4.34
CA LEU A 252 -3.74 6.26 5.08
C LEU A 252 -3.55 5.48 6.39
N ASN A 253 -4.61 4.85 6.91
CA ASN A 253 -4.59 4.06 8.13
C ASN A 253 -4.67 2.54 7.88
N LEU A 254 -4.62 2.08 6.62
CA LEU A 254 -4.57 0.66 6.30
C LEU A 254 -3.36 -0.02 6.97
N PRO A 255 -3.50 -1.26 7.45
CA PRO A 255 -2.36 -2.06 7.89
C PRO A 255 -1.31 -2.16 6.79
N LYS A 256 -0.07 -1.77 7.10
CA LYS A 256 1.08 -1.96 6.21
C LYS A 256 1.81 -3.24 6.61
N ILE A 257 2.01 -4.14 5.67
CA ILE A 257 2.81 -5.35 5.89
C ILE A 257 4.27 -4.96 6.12
N LYS A 258 4.86 -5.47 7.20
CA LYS A 258 6.27 -5.30 7.56
C LYS A 258 7.01 -6.62 7.32
N LYS A 259 8.34 -6.56 7.45
CA LYS A 259 9.21 -7.74 7.43
C LYS A 259 8.67 -8.78 8.44
N PRO A 260 8.31 -10.00 8.01
CA PRO A 260 7.81 -11.03 8.91
C PRO A 260 8.94 -11.60 9.78
N ASP A 261 8.55 -12.24 10.89
CA ASP A 261 9.45 -13.08 11.67
C ASP A 261 9.31 -14.54 11.23
N VAL A 262 10.43 -15.27 11.20
CA VAL A 262 10.47 -16.69 10.83
C VAL A 262 10.89 -17.50 12.03
N SER A 263 10.10 -18.52 12.38
CA SER A 263 10.45 -19.57 13.35
C SER A 263 10.50 -20.91 12.64
N LYS A 264 11.44 -21.79 13.02
CA LYS A 264 11.67 -23.08 12.33
C LYS A 264 11.92 -24.23 13.30
N ASP A 265 11.42 -25.42 12.95
CA ASP A 265 11.74 -26.69 13.57
C ASP A 265 11.78 -27.81 12.52
N GLU A 266 12.97 -28.33 12.20
CA GLU A 266 13.22 -29.32 11.12
C GLU A 266 12.49 -29.07 9.78
N LYS A 267 11.28 -29.63 9.63
CA LYS A 267 10.41 -29.52 8.45
C LYS A 267 9.22 -28.58 8.67
N GLU A 268 9.16 -27.86 9.77
CA GLU A 268 8.09 -26.91 10.09
C GLU A 268 8.63 -25.49 10.08
N ILE A 269 7.93 -24.62 9.36
CA ILE A 269 8.22 -23.19 9.28
C ILE A 269 6.98 -22.42 9.64
N ILE A 270 7.15 -21.49 10.57
CA ILE A 270 6.12 -20.54 10.98
C ILE A 270 6.53 -19.17 10.49
N ILE A 271 5.69 -18.57 9.65
CA ILE A 271 5.78 -17.16 9.26
C ILE A 271 4.84 -16.37 10.18
N ASP A 272 5.40 -15.47 10.98
CA ASP A 272 4.67 -14.52 11.80
C ASP A 272 4.54 -13.19 11.04
N VAL A 273 3.32 -12.87 10.62
CA VAL A 273 2.99 -11.71 9.80
C VAL A 273 3.00 -10.45 10.67
N ASN A 274 3.98 -9.59 10.43
CA ASN A 274 4.09 -8.30 11.10
C ASN A 274 3.36 -7.20 10.34
N VAL A 275 2.52 -6.41 11.03
CA VAL A 275 1.80 -5.26 10.44
C VAL A 275 1.92 -3.99 11.27
N SER A 276 1.77 -2.82 10.64
CA SER A 276 1.82 -1.53 11.33
C SER A 276 0.67 -1.31 12.32
N LYS A 277 -0.53 -1.80 11.99
CA LYS A 277 -1.74 -1.75 12.80
C LYS A 277 -2.55 -3.02 12.48
N TYR A 278 -3.08 -3.71 13.48
CA TYR A 278 -3.85 -4.94 13.26
C TYR A 278 -5.31 -4.74 13.68
N ARG A 279 -6.25 -5.05 12.80
CA ARG A 279 -7.71 -5.00 13.06
C ARG A 279 -8.33 -6.37 12.80
N LYS A 280 -8.54 -7.13 13.87
CA LYS A 280 -8.95 -8.55 13.87
C LYS A 280 -10.28 -8.86 13.15
N ALA A 281 -11.18 -7.89 13.00
CA ALA A 281 -12.54 -8.18 12.52
C ALA A 281 -12.61 -8.40 10.99
N THR A 282 -11.92 -7.57 10.21
CA THR A 282 -12.10 -7.48 8.75
C THR A 282 -10.87 -7.88 7.94
N HIS A 283 -9.71 -8.02 8.56
CA HIS A 283 -8.46 -8.31 7.88
C HIS A 283 -8.12 -9.80 7.93
N TYR A 284 -7.74 -10.32 6.77
CA TYR A 284 -7.29 -11.69 6.57
C TYR A 284 -5.94 -11.67 5.86
N TYR A 285 -5.08 -12.61 6.23
CA TYR A 285 -3.73 -12.72 5.71
C TYR A 285 -3.58 -14.08 5.02
N GLN A 286 -2.91 -14.08 3.88
CA GLN A 286 -2.44 -15.28 3.21
C GLN A 286 -0.93 -15.15 3.06
N VAL A 287 -0.25 -16.25 3.34
CA VAL A 287 1.19 -16.39 3.11
C VAL A 287 1.41 -17.42 2.01
N GLU A 288 2.27 -17.07 1.06
CA GLU A 288 2.74 -17.95 -0.01
C GLU A 288 4.25 -18.12 0.10
N LEU A 289 4.72 -19.37 0.03
CA LEU A 289 6.14 -19.71 -0.03
C LEU A 289 6.47 -20.16 -1.45
N ASP A 290 7.33 -19.42 -2.15
CA ASP A 290 7.91 -19.89 -3.40
C ASP A 290 9.13 -20.75 -3.08
N LEU A 291 9.15 -21.98 -3.59
CA LEU A 291 10.22 -22.92 -3.36
C LEU A 291 11.28 -22.87 -4.47
N VAL A 292 12.50 -23.30 -4.15
CA VAL A 292 13.65 -23.35 -5.08
C VAL A 292 13.38 -24.27 -6.27
N ASN A 293 12.58 -25.33 -6.09
CA ASN A 293 12.17 -26.25 -7.16
C ASN A 293 11.05 -25.70 -8.06
N GLY A 294 10.59 -24.46 -7.83
CA GLY A 294 9.50 -23.83 -8.59
C GLY A 294 8.10 -24.09 -8.07
N ASN A 295 7.93 -24.98 -7.09
CA ASN A 295 6.62 -25.21 -6.45
C ASN A 295 6.26 -24.05 -5.52
N ARG A 296 4.96 -23.91 -5.24
CA ARG A 296 4.43 -22.92 -4.30
C ARG A 296 3.59 -23.58 -3.22
N LEU A 297 3.84 -23.21 -1.96
CA LEU A 297 2.97 -23.56 -0.84
C LEU A 297 2.15 -22.35 -0.45
N VAL A 298 0.85 -22.54 -0.25
CA VAL A 298 -0.08 -21.45 0.03
C VAL A 298 -0.86 -21.78 1.30
N SER A 299 -0.93 -20.82 2.21
CA SER A 299 -1.83 -20.89 3.35
C SER A 299 -3.19 -20.28 3.00
N GLU A 300 -4.23 -20.71 3.69
CA GLU A 300 -5.54 -20.06 3.57
C GLU A 300 -5.53 -18.64 4.14
N PHE A 301 -6.50 -17.82 3.71
CA PHE A 301 -6.77 -16.53 4.31
C PHE A 301 -7.23 -16.68 5.76
N LYS A 302 -6.41 -16.25 6.72
CA LYS A 302 -6.66 -16.37 8.15
C LYS A 302 -6.61 -15.02 8.84
N LYS A 303 -7.38 -14.87 9.92
CA LYS A 303 -7.27 -13.71 10.81
C LYS A 303 -6.01 -13.77 11.65
N ASP A 304 -5.52 -14.97 11.97
CA ASP A 304 -4.27 -15.17 12.69
C ASP A 304 -3.10 -14.64 11.86
N LEU A 305 -2.09 -14.11 12.54
CA LEU A 305 -0.85 -13.64 11.92
C LEU A 305 0.17 -14.78 11.76
N LYS A 306 -0.06 -15.94 12.37
CA LYS A 306 0.85 -17.08 12.29
C LYS A 306 0.41 -18.09 11.23
N HIS A 307 1.30 -18.34 10.29
CA HIS A 307 1.10 -19.28 9.18
C HIS A 307 2.14 -20.40 9.24
N LEU A 308 1.67 -21.64 9.45
CA LEU A 308 2.48 -22.84 9.54
C LEU A 308 2.57 -23.54 8.17
N PHE A 309 3.76 -24.01 7.83
CA PHE A 309 4.06 -24.79 6.63
C PHE A 309 4.95 -25.98 6.97
N THR A 310 4.75 -27.10 6.28
CA THR A 310 5.62 -28.28 6.36
C THR A 310 6.60 -28.28 5.19
N VAL A 311 7.77 -27.64 5.36
CA VAL A 311 8.84 -27.53 4.36
C VAL A 311 10.19 -27.23 5.02
N GLU A 312 11.29 -27.66 4.41
CA GLU A 312 12.64 -27.32 4.88
C GLU A 312 13.03 -25.89 4.49
N ALA A 313 13.71 -25.16 5.39
CA ALA A 313 14.09 -23.76 5.17
C ALA A 313 14.95 -23.54 3.93
N LYS A 314 15.82 -24.50 3.61
CA LYS A 314 16.71 -24.46 2.43
C LYS A 314 15.95 -24.52 1.10
N GLU A 315 14.69 -24.94 1.14
CA GLU A 315 13.85 -25.07 -0.05
C GLU A 315 13.05 -23.80 -0.33
N ILE A 316 13.02 -22.81 0.58
CA ILE A 316 12.25 -21.58 0.39
C ILE A 316 13.12 -20.51 -0.25
N ARG A 317 12.66 -19.95 -1.37
CA ARG A 317 13.28 -18.82 -2.05
C ARG A 317 12.73 -17.48 -1.56
N SER A 318 11.42 -17.37 -1.45
CA SER A 318 10.75 -16.12 -1.08
C SER A 318 9.42 -16.34 -0.39
N VAL A 319 8.98 -15.32 0.35
CA VAL A 319 7.73 -15.29 1.10
C VAL A 319 6.90 -14.12 0.64
N SER A 320 5.73 -14.40 0.07
CA SER A 320 4.73 -13.38 -0.23
C SER A 320 3.67 -13.35 0.86
N ILE A 321 3.32 -12.16 1.33
CA ILE A 321 2.25 -11.93 2.30
C ILE A 321 1.22 -11.06 1.62
N ILE A 322 -0.03 -11.51 1.63
CA ILE A 322 -1.17 -10.84 1.03
C ILE A 322 -2.15 -10.49 2.15
N LEU A 323 -2.47 -9.20 2.27
CA LEU A 323 -3.52 -8.69 3.14
C LEU A 323 -4.80 -8.51 2.32
N LYS A 324 -5.87 -9.15 2.77
CA LYS A 324 -7.23 -8.91 2.30
C LYS A 324 -8.07 -8.22 3.36
N GLU A 325 -8.97 -7.35 2.91
CA GLU A 325 -10.12 -6.90 3.68
C GLU A 325 -11.38 -7.32 2.92
N TYR A 326 -12.16 -8.22 3.52
CA TYR A 326 -13.17 -9.00 2.79
C TYR A 326 -12.54 -9.70 1.57
N GLU A 327 -13.06 -9.46 0.35
CA GLU A 327 -12.49 -10.02 -0.88
C GLU A 327 -11.43 -9.13 -1.57
N ILE A 328 -11.17 -7.94 -1.02
CA ILE A 328 -10.30 -6.95 -1.66
C ILE A 328 -8.87 -7.08 -1.13
N ILE A 329 -7.89 -7.22 -2.02
CA ILE A 329 -6.46 -7.18 -1.67
C ILE A 329 -6.06 -5.75 -1.34
N ARG A 330 -5.65 -5.50 -0.10
CA ARG A 330 -5.27 -4.16 0.40
C ARG A 330 -3.77 -3.89 0.37
N ASP A 331 -2.95 -4.91 0.59
CA ASP A 331 -1.49 -4.83 0.54
C ASP A 331 -0.95 -6.21 0.14
N ALA A 332 0.15 -6.24 -0.59
CA ALA A 332 0.84 -7.46 -0.97
C ALA A 332 2.35 -7.19 -1.00
N ARG A 333 3.13 -8.00 -0.30
CA ARG A 333 4.58 -7.84 -0.23
C ARG A 333 5.30 -9.15 -0.39
N ASN A 334 6.34 -9.13 -1.20
CA ASN A 334 7.27 -10.24 -1.35
C ASN A 334 8.57 -9.94 -0.60
N PHE A 335 9.09 -10.93 0.10
CA PHE A 335 10.32 -10.88 0.87
C PHE A 335 11.26 -11.99 0.41
N ASN A 336 12.53 -11.66 0.18
CA ASN A 336 13.56 -12.67 0.00
C ASN A 336 13.71 -13.49 1.29
N PHE A 337 13.66 -14.82 1.19
CA PHE A 337 13.66 -15.66 2.38
C PHE A 337 14.98 -15.57 3.17
N ASP A 338 16.12 -15.48 2.48
CA ASP A 338 17.42 -15.34 3.12
C ASP A 338 17.53 -14.02 3.89
N GLU A 339 17.01 -12.92 3.34
CA GLU A 339 17.00 -11.63 4.02
C GLU A 339 16.17 -11.63 5.31
N ILE A 340 15.05 -12.38 5.35
CA ILE A 340 14.20 -12.47 6.55
C ILE A 340 14.67 -13.54 7.54
N ASN A 341 15.34 -14.58 7.04
CA ASN A 341 15.97 -15.64 7.83
C ASN A 341 17.37 -15.25 8.34
N SER A 342 17.93 -14.13 7.88
CA SER A 342 19.31 -13.68 8.17
C SER A 342 19.58 -13.23 9.61
N LYS A 343 18.56 -13.10 10.48
CA LYS A 343 18.84 -13.07 11.93
C LYS A 343 19.10 -14.50 12.39
N LEU A 344 20.36 -14.92 12.29
CA LEU A 344 20.84 -16.24 12.68
C LEU A 344 20.63 -16.43 14.20
N ASP A 345 19.43 -16.88 14.58
CA ASP A 345 19.19 -17.34 15.94
C ASP A 345 19.91 -18.69 16.11
N ILE A 346 21.02 -18.65 16.84
CA ILE A 346 21.88 -19.78 17.17
C ILE A 346 21.14 -20.71 18.15
N LEU A 347 20.14 -20.19 18.88
CA LEU A 347 19.35 -20.95 19.83
C LEU A 347 18.25 -21.75 19.12
N ARG A 348 18.46 -23.06 18.95
CA ARG A 348 17.44 -23.99 18.43
C ARG A 348 16.74 -24.75 19.55
N LEU A 349 15.44 -25.04 19.39
CA LEU A 349 14.62 -25.76 20.38
C LEU A 349 15.20 -27.12 20.79
N LYS A 350 15.82 -27.86 19.86
CA LYS A 350 16.48 -29.17 20.12
C LYS A 350 17.69 -29.09 21.05
N ASN A 351 18.19 -27.89 21.30
CA ASN A 351 19.28 -27.67 22.24
C ASN A 351 18.76 -27.49 23.66
N LEU A 352 17.45 -27.46 23.92
CA LEU A 352 16.94 -27.15 25.26
C LEU A 352 16.77 -28.40 26.14
N ILE A 353 17.22 -28.30 27.38
CA ILE A 353 17.05 -29.27 28.46
C ILE A 353 16.24 -28.57 29.55
N ARG A 354 15.05 -29.11 29.85
CA ARG A 354 14.11 -28.52 30.80
C ARG A 354 14.43 -28.96 32.22
N ASN A 355 13.96 -28.18 33.17
CA ASN A 355 14.04 -28.44 34.60
C ASN A 355 15.48 -28.53 35.12
N GLU A 356 16.45 -27.91 34.44
CA GLU A 356 17.86 -27.94 34.82
C GLU A 356 18.51 -26.59 34.51
N TRP A 357 19.53 -26.23 35.29
CA TRP A 357 20.42 -25.10 35.01
C TRP A 357 21.84 -25.41 35.46
N ILE A 358 22.79 -24.62 34.96
CA ILE A 358 24.19 -24.66 35.40
C ILE A 358 24.41 -23.58 36.46
N THR A 359 24.98 -23.97 37.61
CA THR A 359 25.30 -23.03 38.68
C THR A 359 26.54 -22.19 38.37
N ASN A 360 26.87 -21.25 39.27
CA ASN A 360 28.11 -20.48 39.17
C ASN A 360 29.38 -21.34 39.37
N LYS A 361 29.22 -22.58 39.86
CA LYS A 361 30.31 -23.55 40.04
C LYS A 361 30.39 -24.60 38.93
N GLY A 362 29.54 -24.50 37.89
CA GLY A 362 29.51 -25.46 36.78
C GLY A 362 28.70 -26.72 37.04
N GLU A 363 28.02 -26.81 38.18
CA GLU A 363 27.21 -27.97 38.57
C GLU A 363 25.84 -27.94 37.88
N LYS A 364 25.36 -29.10 37.45
CA LYS A 364 24.02 -29.29 36.90
C LYS A 364 23.04 -29.52 38.05
N ILE A 365 22.08 -28.61 38.23
CA ILE A 365 21.07 -28.72 39.29
C ILE A 365 19.67 -28.72 38.68
N SER A 366 18.82 -29.62 39.19
CA SER A 366 17.41 -29.66 38.83
C SER A 366 16.63 -28.45 39.39
N ASN A 367 15.87 -27.76 38.55
CA ASN A 367 14.98 -26.68 38.94
C ASN A 367 13.83 -26.56 37.93
N THR A 368 12.58 -26.81 38.38
CA THR A 368 11.37 -26.88 37.53
C THR A 368 10.98 -25.57 36.83
N ASN A 369 11.64 -24.47 37.16
CA ASN A 369 11.44 -23.17 36.52
C ASN A 369 12.55 -22.79 35.55
N MET A 370 13.59 -23.60 35.41
CA MET A 370 14.73 -23.33 34.56
C MET A 370 14.73 -24.21 33.31
N VAL A 371 15.30 -23.65 32.25
CA VAL A 371 15.63 -24.33 31.01
C VAL A 371 17.07 -23.97 30.69
N ARG A 372 17.86 -24.94 30.24
CA ARG A 372 19.20 -24.66 29.73
C ARG A 372 19.42 -25.19 28.33
N THR A 373 20.47 -24.74 27.68
CA THR A 373 20.91 -25.33 26.42
C THR A 373 21.83 -26.54 26.64
N LYS A 374 21.99 -27.38 25.61
CA LYS A 374 23.20 -28.16 25.34
C LYS A 374 24.34 -27.17 25.05
N LYS A 375 25.57 -27.67 25.01
CA LYS A 375 26.71 -26.84 24.59
C LYS A 375 26.46 -26.31 23.18
N LEU A 376 26.59 -24.99 23.04
CA LEU A 376 26.55 -24.28 21.78
C LEU A 376 27.97 -23.90 21.41
N PRO A 377 28.39 -24.04 20.14
CA PRO A 377 29.67 -23.51 19.68
C PRO A 377 29.77 -22.01 19.97
N TYR A 378 30.96 -21.57 20.37
CA TYR A 378 31.25 -20.20 20.74
C TYR A 378 32.66 -19.81 20.31
N THR A 379 32.83 -18.54 20.00
CA THR A 379 34.14 -17.93 19.76
C THR A 379 34.12 -16.51 20.26
N SER A 380 35.16 -16.07 20.97
CA SER A 380 35.28 -14.70 21.47
C SER A 380 35.46 -13.65 20.37
N LEU A 381 35.67 -14.08 19.12
CA LEU A 381 35.80 -13.19 17.96
C LEU A 381 34.47 -12.52 17.59
N ASN A 382 33.34 -13.14 17.94
CA ASN A 382 32.01 -12.66 17.59
C ASN A 382 31.34 -11.91 18.75
N ASP A 383 30.47 -10.97 18.42
CA ASP A 383 29.56 -10.35 19.37
C ASP A 383 28.24 -11.15 19.44
N TYR A 384 27.82 -11.51 20.65
CA TYR A 384 26.59 -12.25 20.88
C TYR A 384 25.62 -11.43 21.72
N ILE A 385 24.36 -11.48 21.32
CA ILE A 385 23.26 -10.82 22.03
C ILE A 385 22.14 -11.80 22.39
N VAL A 386 21.45 -11.52 23.49
CA VAL A 386 20.30 -12.30 23.99
C VAL A 386 19.08 -11.44 24.28
N THR A 387 17.89 -12.00 24.06
CA THR A 387 16.60 -11.29 24.22
C THR A 387 15.92 -11.55 25.58
N GLY A 388 16.68 -11.85 26.63
CA GLY A 388 16.15 -12.05 27.97
C GLY A 388 17.21 -12.29 29.03
N SER A 389 16.80 -12.30 30.30
CA SER A 389 17.69 -12.63 31.41
C SER A 389 18.17 -14.07 31.34
N VAL A 390 19.48 -14.28 31.40
CA VAL A 390 20.13 -15.58 31.21
C VAL A 390 21.40 -15.69 32.07
N SER A 391 21.76 -16.90 32.45
CA SER A 391 23.08 -17.25 32.97
C SER A 391 23.86 -17.95 31.86
N VAL A 392 25.03 -17.43 31.48
CA VAL A 392 25.89 -17.95 30.42
C VAL A 392 27.06 -18.67 31.06
N SER A 393 27.17 -19.97 30.84
CA SER A 393 28.28 -20.81 31.32
C SER A 393 29.24 -21.10 30.18
N TYR A 394 30.52 -20.84 30.38
CA TYR A 394 31.58 -20.95 29.36
C TYR A 394 32.44 -22.19 29.59
N TYR A 395 32.83 -22.84 28.50
CA TYR A 395 33.61 -24.08 28.50
C TYR A 395 34.74 -24.04 27.47
N SER A 396 35.82 -24.76 27.75
CA SER A 396 36.88 -25.13 26.80
C SER A 396 36.92 -26.65 26.71
N GLY A 397 36.50 -27.23 25.60
CA GLY A 397 36.19 -28.65 25.50
C GLY A 397 35.16 -29.04 26.56
N ASP A 398 35.53 -29.94 27.48
CA ASP A 398 34.70 -30.36 28.61
C ASP A 398 34.96 -29.65 29.94
N ILE A 399 35.93 -28.73 29.97
CA ILE A 399 36.34 -28.01 31.17
C ILE A 399 35.47 -26.78 31.36
N PHE A 400 34.84 -26.66 32.53
CA PHE A 400 34.09 -25.46 32.93
C PHE A 400 35.03 -24.31 33.27
N ILE A 401 34.77 -23.12 32.73
CA ILE A 401 35.55 -21.91 32.99
C ILE A 401 34.86 -21.04 34.04
N LYS A 402 33.67 -20.52 33.71
CA LYS A 402 32.87 -19.65 34.59
C LYS A 402 31.42 -19.58 34.14
N SER A 403 30.55 -19.06 35.01
CA SER A 403 29.20 -18.62 34.64
C SER A 403 29.01 -17.13 34.93
N THR A 404 28.43 -16.39 34.00
CA THR A 404 28.04 -14.99 34.21
C THR A 404 26.55 -14.79 34.00
N ARG A 405 25.95 -13.95 34.84
CA ARG A 405 24.53 -13.64 34.78
C ARG A 405 24.32 -12.33 34.02
N VAL A 406 23.55 -12.41 32.95
CA VAL A 406 23.14 -11.28 32.12
C VAL A 406 21.67 -10.99 32.40
N THR A 407 21.37 -9.82 32.96
CA THR A 407 20.00 -9.43 33.33
C THR A 407 19.86 -7.91 33.40
N GLY A 408 18.65 -7.41 33.12
CA GLY A 408 18.31 -5.99 33.13
C GLY A 408 16.81 -5.76 32.95
N ARG A 409 16.40 -4.54 32.61
CA ARG A 409 14.99 -4.21 32.30
C ARG A 409 14.63 -4.67 30.89
N VAL A 410 13.34 -4.93 30.63
CA VAL A 410 12.86 -5.33 29.29
C VAL A 410 13.13 -4.25 28.23
N SER A 411 13.13 -2.97 28.63
CA SER A 411 13.46 -1.83 27.77
C SER A 411 14.93 -1.77 27.34
N GLU A 412 15.81 -2.54 27.98
CA GLU A 412 17.26 -2.57 27.73
C GLU A 412 17.66 -3.77 26.85
N LEU A 413 16.69 -4.56 26.36
CA LEU A 413 16.97 -5.64 25.43
C LEU A 413 17.42 -5.10 24.06
N PRO A 414 18.32 -5.81 23.35
CA PRO A 414 18.96 -7.07 23.74
C PRO A 414 20.21 -6.87 24.63
N PHE A 415 20.58 -7.89 25.40
CA PHE A 415 21.79 -7.84 26.24
C PHE A 415 22.98 -8.47 25.56
N TYR A 416 24.17 -7.89 25.73
CA TYR A 416 25.42 -8.46 25.27
C TYR A 416 25.91 -9.57 26.22
N ILE A 417 26.43 -10.63 25.62
CA ILE A 417 27.16 -11.68 26.33
C ILE A 417 28.64 -11.28 26.42
N GLU A 418 29.26 -11.56 27.57
CA GLU A 418 30.69 -11.29 27.79
C GLU A 418 31.58 -12.12 26.83
N LYS A 419 32.69 -11.52 26.38
CA LYS A 419 33.72 -12.20 25.59
C LYS A 419 34.72 -12.93 26.51
N VAL A 420 34.91 -14.24 26.30
CA VAL A 420 35.83 -15.09 27.08
C VAL A 420 36.73 -15.83 26.10
N SER A 421 38.00 -15.41 26.01
CA SER A 421 38.95 -15.89 24.99
C SER A 421 39.23 -17.38 25.02
N GLU A 422 39.19 -17.98 26.21
CA GLU A 422 39.55 -19.38 26.41
C GLU A 422 38.40 -20.34 26.10
N ALA A 423 37.19 -19.83 25.88
CA ALA A 423 36.00 -20.63 25.67
C ALA A 423 35.78 -20.97 24.20
N ASP A 424 35.42 -22.23 23.94
CA ASP A 424 34.99 -22.73 22.62
C ASP A 424 33.49 -23.06 22.57
N SER A 425 32.83 -23.04 23.72
CA SER A 425 31.42 -23.37 23.84
C SER A 425 30.74 -22.69 25.04
N ILE A 426 29.43 -22.48 24.92
CA ILE A 426 28.60 -21.91 25.97
C ILE A 426 27.35 -22.74 26.25
N VAL A 427 26.82 -22.61 27.47
CA VAL A 427 25.50 -23.11 27.88
C VAL A 427 24.70 -21.95 28.45
N LEU A 428 23.52 -21.71 27.89
CA LEU A 428 22.59 -20.70 28.39
C LEU A 428 21.61 -21.34 29.35
N SER A 429 21.44 -20.79 30.56
CA SER A 429 20.42 -21.19 31.54
C SER A 429 19.48 -20.03 31.84
N PHE A 430 18.19 -20.20 31.60
CA PHE A 430 17.18 -19.14 31.75
C PHE A 430 15.86 -19.66 32.30
N ASN A 431 15.05 -18.76 32.84
CA ASN A 431 13.74 -19.11 33.36
C ASN A 431 12.76 -19.45 32.22
N LYS A 432 11.91 -20.47 32.41
CA LYS A 432 10.91 -20.94 31.44
C LYS A 432 9.97 -19.85 30.90
N LYS A 433 9.79 -18.73 31.62
CA LYS A 433 9.03 -17.56 31.12
C LYS A 433 9.60 -16.95 29.83
N TRP A 434 10.88 -17.18 29.56
CA TRP A 434 11.56 -16.73 28.34
C TRP A 434 11.52 -17.77 27.22
N LEU A 435 10.92 -18.94 27.43
CA LEU A 435 10.76 -19.95 26.38
C LEU A 435 9.95 -19.37 25.21
N GLY A 436 10.46 -19.52 23.98
CA GLY A 436 9.88 -18.93 22.77
C GLY A 436 10.15 -17.43 22.58
N LYS A 437 10.73 -16.74 23.58
CA LYS A 437 11.13 -15.33 23.49
C LYS A 437 12.65 -15.14 23.53
N MET A 438 13.37 -16.05 24.17
CA MET A 438 14.83 -16.08 24.22
C MET A 438 15.37 -16.42 22.83
N LYS A 439 16.28 -15.58 22.35
CA LYS A 439 17.08 -15.72 21.13
C LYS A 439 18.53 -15.52 21.50
N LEU A 440 19.44 -16.22 20.83
CA LEU A 440 20.88 -15.97 20.88
C LEU A 440 21.31 -15.63 19.45
N THR A 441 21.78 -14.42 19.21
CA THR A 441 22.11 -13.96 17.86
C THR A 441 23.54 -13.46 17.82
N THR A 442 24.25 -13.79 16.75
CA THR A 442 25.55 -13.20 16.42
C THR A 442 25.34 -11.90 15.65
N LEU A 443 26.10 -10.85 15.96
CA LEU A 443 26.08 -9.59 15.21
C LEU A 443 27.05 -9.59 14.04
#